data_AF-A0AAV0UCJ7-F1
#
_entry.id   AF-A0AAV0UCJ7-F1
#
_cell.length_a   1.000
_cell.length_b   1.000
_cell.length_c   1.000
_cell.angle_alpha   90.00
_cell.angle_beta   90.00
_cell.angle_gamma   90.00
#
_symmetry.space_group_name_H-M   'P 1'
#
loop_
_entity.id
_entity.type
_entity.pdbx_description
1 polymer ?
#
loop_
_entity_poly.entity_id
_entity_poly.type
_entity_poly.pdbx_seq_one_letter_code
_entity_poly.pdbx_strand_id
1 'polypeptide(L)'
;MESSLPPPPPPHSPPESVAASAEDLMPQSMEERVFNLSQELTQTDPSAPALSDDEIITKLNVIAETLEEVEATFRKERSSPSSRRHVSHFSYDSMWIMYGCLFCMAGHLIGNLLQELAQNEDFYPMLEEKLSDLSGSRVKAATCRLLLATVPVNSRAIVRMLDVDDEMLDRVCGFAPDADPALRCYATGLLSVGLQGPLE
;
A
#
# COMPACT_ATOMS: atom_id res chain seq x y z
N MET A 1 74.50 29.12 27.62
CA MET A 1 73.97 27.96 28.35
C MET A 1 72.60 27.67 27.77
N GLU A 2 72.59 26.90 26.68
CA GLU A 2 71.41 26.49 25.93
C GLU A 2 70.54 25.55 26.76
N SER A 3 69.27 25.89 26.93
CA SER A 3 68.26 25.02 27.53
C SER A 3 67.63 24.18 26.42
N SER A 4 67.91 22.88 26.42
CA SER A 4 67.34 21.91 25.49
C SER A 4 65.93 21.51 25.94
N LEU A 5 64.92 21.78 25.11
CA LEU A 5 63.57 21.24 25.24
C LEU A 5 63.48 19.84 24.60
N PRO A 6 62.73 18.88 25.16
CA PRO A 6 62.53 17.57 24.54
C PRO A 6 61.59 17.65 23.33
N PRO A 7 61.72 16.72 22.34
CA PRO A 7 60.91 16.72 21.13
C PRO A 7 59.45 16.34 21.40
N PRO A 8 58.50 16.82 20.57
CA PRO A 8 57.08 16.48 20.71
C PRO A 8 56.80 15.01 20.32
N PRO A 9 55.76 14.39 20.91
CA PRO A 9 55.38 13.02 20.59
C PRO A 9 54.87 12.90 19.13
N PRO A 10 55.00 11.71 18.51
CA PRO A 10 54.55 11.48 17.14
C PRO A 10 53.02 11.62 17.02
N PRO A 11 52.51 12.02 15.84
CA PRO A 11 51.07 12.19 15.64
C PRO A 11 50.36 10.85 15.80
N HIS A 12 49.35 10.85 16.65
CA HIS A 12 48.42 9.72 16.82
C HIS A 12 47.81 9.37 15.47
N SER A 13 48.13 8.17 14.96
CA SER A 13 47.39 7.55 13.88
C SER A 13 45.90 7.51 14.27
N PRO A 14 44.97 7.91 13.39
CA PRO A 14 43.55 7.72 13.65
C PRO A 14 43.30 6.21 13.82
N PRO A 15 42.45 5.80 14.77
CA PRO A 15 42.09 4.40 14.92
C PRO A 15 41.53 3.91 13.59
N GLU A 16 41.98 2.72 13.18
CA GLU A 16 41.41 1.95 12.08
C GLU A 16 39.89 2.08 12.16
N SER A 17 39.33 2.79 11.17
CA SER A 17 37.91 2.76 10.89
C SER A 17 37.64 1.32 10.51
N VAL A 18 37.26 0.51 11.49
CA VAL A 18 36.44 -0.65 11.26
C VAL A 18 35.34 -0.15 10.35
N ALA A 19 35.42 -0.56 9.08
CA ALA A 19 34.30 -0.49 8.17
C ALA A 19 33.22 -1.38 8.81
N ALA A 20 32.51 -0.80 9.78
CA ALA A 20 31.20 -1.28 10.15
C ALA A 20 30.40 -1.06 8.88
N SER A 21 30.23 -2.15 8.13
CA SER A 21 29.38 -2.23 6.96
C SER A 21 28.06 -1.53 7.27
N ALA A 22 27.92 -0.30 6.77
CA ALA A 22 26.67 0.45 6.78
C ALA A 22 25.69 -0.10 5.72
N GLU A 23 25.93 -1.32 5.24
CA GLU A 23 25.15 -1.99 4.21
C GLU A 23 24.14 -3.00 4.80
N ASP A 24 24.13 -3.23 6.12
CA ASP A 24 23.31 -4.28 6.76
C ASP A 24 22.08 -3.75 7.55
N LEU A 25 21.70 -2.50 7.30
CA LEU A 25 20.43 -1.93 7.75
C LEU A 25 19.80 -1.16 6.58
N MET A 26 19.64 -1.83 5.44
CA MET A 26 18.64 -1.37 4.48
C MET A 26 17.28 -1.52 5.20
N PRO A 27 16.55 -0.42 5.50
CA PRO A 27 15.15 -0.57 5.84
C PRO A 27 14.54 -1.33 4.67
N GLN A 28 13.86 -2.45 4.94
CA GLN A 28 13.10 -3.17 3.91
C GLN A 28 12.37 -2.12 3.07
N SER A 29 12.60 -2.14 1.76
CA SER A 29 11.94 -1.18 0.90
C SER A 29 10.42 -1.36 1.07
N MET A 30 9.65 -0.28 0.90
CA MET A 30 8.19 -0.37 1.05
C MET A 30 7.63 -1.45 0.10
N GLU A 31 8.23 -1.59 -1.09
CA GLU A 31 8.01 -2.67 -2.06
C GLU A 31 8.18 -4.05 -1.44
N GLU A 32 9.35 -4.34 -0.89
CA GLU A 32 9.72 -5.65 -0.34
C GLU A 32 8.82 -6.01 0.84
N ARG A 33 8.47 -5.02 1.67
CA ARG A 33 7.52 -5.20 2.78
C ARG A 33 6.13 -5.60 2.27
N VAL A 34 5.59 -4.91 1.27
CA VAL A 34 4.28 -5.22 0.70
C VAL A 34 4.30 -6.58 -0.01
N PHE A 35 5.36 -6.87 -0.76
CA PHE A 35 5.52 -8.15 -1.43
C PHE A 35 5.55 -9.31 -0.43
N ASN A 36 6.40 -9.25 0.59
CA ASN A 36 6.50 -10.29 1.62
C ASN A 36 5.17 -10.50 2.36
N LEU A 37 4.49 -9.42 2.75
CA LEU A 37 3.19 -9.50 3.42
C LEU A 37 2.12 -10.11 2.49
N SER A 38 2.14 -9.78 1.20
CA SER A 38 1.23 -10.38 0.22
C SER A 38 1.47 -11.88 0.05
N GLN A 39 2.74 -12.30 0.00
CA GLN A 39 3.14 -13.70 -0.10
C GLN A 39 2.73 -14.49 1.15
N GLU A 40 2.95 -13.93 2.33
CA GLU A 40 2.52 -14.55 3.59
C GLU A 40 0.99 -14.68 3.69
N LEU A 41 0.22 -13.73 3.13
CA LEU A 41 -1.24 -13.79 3.10
C LEU A 41 -1.78 -14.78 2.07
N THR A 42 -1.04 -15.01 0.98
CA THR A 42 -1.40 -15.93 -0.12
C THR A 42 -0.78 -17.32 0.04
N GLN A 43 0.01 -17.55 1.09
CA GLN A 43 0.69 -18.81 1.34
C GLN A 43 -0.33 -19.92 1.62
N THR A 44 -0.36 -20.92 0.74
CA THR A 44 -1.22 -22.12 0.83
C THR A 44 -0.48 -23.36 1.31
N ASP A 45 0.75 -23.21 1.83
CA ASP A 45 1.55 -24.36 2.30
C ASP A 45 0.82 -25.06 3.46
N PRO A 46 0.40 -26.33 3.29
CA PRO A 46 -0.30 -27.08 4.33
C PRO A 46 0.57 -27.37 5.57
N SER A 47 1.88 -27.11 5.48
CA SER A 47 2.85 -27.30 6.55
C SER A 47 3.06 -26.04 7.39
N ALA A 48 2.62 -24.88 6.90
CA ALA A 48 2.71 -23.61 7.62
C ALA A 48 1.56 -23.50 8.64
N PRO A 49 1.79 -22.92 9.83
CA PRO A 49 0.72 -22.64 10.77
C PRO A 49 -0.29 -21.66 10.13
N ALA A 50 -1.57 -22.01 10.18
CA ALA A 50 -2.64 -21.14 9.71
C ALA A 50 -2.59 -19.81 10.47
N LEU A 51 -2.63 -18.69 9.73
CA LEU A 51 -2.65 -17.36 10.34
C LEU A 51 -3.95 -17.14 11.11
N SER A 52 -3.85 -16.54 12.29
CA SER A 52 -5.02 -16.10 13.04
C SER A 52 -5.67 -14.86 12.40
N ASP A 53 -6.96 -14.63 12.70
CA ASP A 53 -7.68 -13.46 12.19
C ASP A 53 -7.00 -12.15 12.57
N ASP A 54 -6.46 -12.03 13.79
CA ASP A 54 -5.75 -10.83 14.23
C ASP A 54 -4.44 -10.60 13.45
N GLU A 55 -3.73 -11.67 13.09
CA GLU A 55 -2.54 -11.58 12.23
C GLU A 55 -2.92 -11.18 10.82
N ILE A 56 -3.98 -11.77 10.25
CA ILE A 56 -4.50 -11.41 8.92
C ILE A 56 -4.90 -9.93 8.91
N ILE A 57 -5.69 -9.47 9.88
CA ILE A 57 -6.12 -8.07 10.01
C ILE A 57 -4.90 -7.15 10.10
N THR A 58 -3.90 -7.52 10.89
CA THR A 58 -2.69 -6.71 11.06
C THR A 58 -1.96 -6.59 9.72
N LYS A 59 -1.73 -7.70 9.02
CA LYS A 59 -1.01 -7.69 7.73
C LYS A 59 -1.77 -6.90 6.66
N LEU A 60 -3.09 -7.10 6.54
CA LEU A 60 -3.94 -6.35 5.60
C LEU A 60 -3.87 -4.84 5.85
N ASN A 61 -3.95 -4.42 7.12
CA ASN A 61 -3.87 -3.01 7.47
C ASN A 61 -2.48 -2.42 7.23
N VAL A 62 -1.42 -3.17 7.47
CA VAL A 62 -0.04 -2.72 7.20
C VAL A 62 0.17 -2.50 5.70
N ILE A 63 -0.33 -3.39 4.84
CA ILE A 63 -0.28 -3.19 3.39
C ILE A 63 -1.08 -1.94 3.01
N ALA A 64 -2.31 -1.81 3.51
CA ALA A 64 -3.16 -0.66 3.21
C ALA A 64 -2.51 0.67 3.63
N GLU A 65 -1.95 0.73 4.84
CA GLU A 65 -1.24 1.90 5.35
C GLU A 65 -0.01 2.25 4.50
N THR A 66 0.75 1.24 4.06
CA THR A 66 1.91 1.46 3.20
C THR A 66 1.50 2.05 1.85
N LEU A 67 0.42 1.54 1.24
CA LEU A 67 -0.12 2.08 -0.01
C LEU A 67 -0.65 3.51 0.16
N GLU A 68 -1.38 3.77 1.25
CA GLU A 68 -1.89 5.11 1.60
C GLU A 68 -0.75 6.11 1.85
N GLU A 69 0.34 5.70 2.52
CA GLU A 69 1.51 6.54 2.79
C GLU A 69 2.27 6.91 1.51
N VAL A 70 2.46 5.93 0.63
CA VAL A 70 3.10 6.16 -0.68
C VAL A 70 2.25 7.09 -1.53
N GLU A 71 0.92 6.90 -1.53
CA GLU A 71 0.01 7.80 -2.22
C GLU A 71 0.05 9.23 -1.63
N ALA A 72 0.04 9.36 -0.30
CA ALA A 72 0.08 10.66 0.37
C ALA A 72 1.40 11.40 0.09
N THR A 73 2.52 10.69 0.11
CA THR A 73 3.85 11.22 -0.24
C THR A 73 3.85 11.74 -1.68
N PHE A 74 3.30 10.97 -2.60
CA PHE A 74 3.16 11.36 -4.00
C PHE A 74 2.29 12.60 -4.20
N ARG A 75 1.14 12.70 -3.52
CA ARG A 75 0.28 13.90 -3.56
C ARG A 75 1.00 15.12 -3.00
N LYS A 76 1.80 14.95 -1.94
CA LYS A 76 2.58 16.02 -1.31
C LYS A 76 3.68 16.55 -2.23
N GLU A 77 4.41 15.67 -2.90
CA GLU A 77 5.45 16.06 -3.87
C GLU A 77 4.84 16.86 -5.04
N ARG A 78 3.64 16.50 -5.49
CA ARG A 78 2.93 17.16 -6.60
C ARG A 78 2.27 18.48 -6.25
N SER A 79 1.91 18.70 -4.99
CA SER A 79 1.30 19.95 -4.52
C SER A 79 2.32 21.05 -4.19
N SER A 80 3.61 20.77 -4.37
CA SER A 80 4.69 21.75 -4.20
C SER A 80 4.61 22.90 -5.24
N PRO A 81 4.96 24.15 -4.88
CA PRO A 81 4.60 25.35 -5.66
C PRO A 81 5.22 25.45 -7.05
N SER A 82 6.25 24.65 -7.35
CA SER A 82 7.01 24.71 -8.60
C SER A 82 6.27 24.14 -9.81
N SER A 83 5.15 23.42 -9.61
CA SER A 83 4.36 22.78 -10.68
C SER A 83 2.99 23.42 -10.92
N ARG A 84 2.69 24.58 -10.30
CA ARG A 84 1.45 25.33 -10.55
C ARG A 84 1.53 26.09 -11.86
N ARG A 85 1.16 25.45 -12.97
CA ARG A 85 0.53 26.17 -14.08
C ARG A 85 -0.91 25.69 -14.21
N HIS A 86 -1.81 26.58 -13.79
CA HIS A 86 -3.22 26.70 -14.14
C HIS A 86 -4.01 25.42 -14.42
N VAL A 87 -4.76 24.94 -13.43
CA VAL A 87 -6.08 24.32 -13.67
C VAL A 87 -7.01 24.75 -12.54
N SER A 88 -7.89 25.71 -12.82
CA SER A 88 -8.88 26.25 -11.90
C SER A 88 -10.28 25.78 -12.31
N HIS A 89 -10.63 24.56 -11.92
CA HIS A 89 -11.98 24.06 -11.56
C HIS A 89 -11.84 22.53 -11.44
N PHE A 90 -11.66 22.01 -10.22
CA PHE A 90 -11.57 20.57 -9.99
C PHE A 90 -12.92 20.05 -9.51
N SER A 91 -13.67 19.42 -10.41
CA SER A 91 -14.72 18.48 -10.03
C SER A 91 -14.09 17.15 -9.64
N TYR A 92 -14.67 16.40 -8.70
CA TYR A 92 -14.13 15.12 -8.22
C TYR A 92 -13.95 14.08 -9.36
N ASP A 93 -14.72 14.19 -10.45
CA ASP A 93 -14.54 13.40 -11.69
C ASP A 93 -13.24 13.69 -12.45
N SER A 94 -12.78 14.95 -12.42
CA SER A 94 -11.55 15.36 -13.10
C SER A 94 -10.30 14.98 -12.33
N MET A 95 -10.45 14.57 -11.07
CA MET A 95 -9.35 14.15 -10.20
C MET A 95 -8.73 12.86 -10.74
N TRP A 96 -9.53 11.83 -11.00
CA TRP A 96 -9.04 10.51 -11.42
C TRP A 96 -8.46 10.46 -12.83
N ILE A 97 -9.00 11.26 -13.77
CA ILE A 97 -8.51 11.29 -15.16
C ILE A 97 -7.15 12.03 -15.26
N MET A 98 -6.94 13.07 -14.45
CA MET A 98 -5.61 13.69 -14.28
C MET A 98 -4.65 12.78 -13.52
N TYR A 99 -5.14 12.01 -12.53
CA TYR A 99 -4.31 11.00 -11.86
C TYR A 99 -3.84 9.92 -12.84
N GLY A 100 -4.72 9.34 -13.66
CA GLY A 100 -4.34 8.31 -14.64
C GLY A 100 -3.36 8.77 -15.72
N CYS A 101 -3.49 10.00 -16.24
CA CYS A 101 -2.62 10.49 -17.32
C CYS A 101 -1.28 11.05 -16.79
N LEU A 102 -1.24 11.52 -15.53
CA LEU A 102 -0.03 12.01 -14.87
C LEU A 102 0.70 10.89 -14.08
N PHE A 103 0.07 9.74 -13.81
CA PHE A 103 0.66 8.57 -13.12
C PHE A 103 1.88 8.01 -13.87
N CYS A 104 1.86 8.02 -15.20
CA CYS A 104 2.88 7.40 -16.04
C CYS A 104 4.30 8.00 -15.94
N MET A 105 4.48 9.20 -15.37
CA MET A 105 5.76 9.93 -15.46
C MET A 105 6.54 10.09 -14.14
N ALA A 106 5.94 9.77 -12.98
CA ALA A 106 6.65 9.71 -11.68
C ALA A 106 6.43 8.37 -10.96
N GLY A 107 5.84 7.39 -11.66
CA GLY A 107 5.36 6.11 -11.15
C GLY A 107 6.42 5.02 -10.98
N HIS A 108 7.65 5.33 -10.54
CA HIS A 108 8.61 4.27 -10.23
C HIS A 108 8.27 3.58 -8.90
N LEU A 109 8.18 4.29 -7.75
CA LEU A 109 7.95 3.62 -6.45
C LEU A 109 6.55 3.01 -6.35
N ILE A 110 5.52 3.82 -6.61
CA ILE A 110 4.13 3.34 -6.60
C ILE A 110 3.90 2.32 -7.71
N GLY A 111 4.47 2.52 -8.91
CA GLY A 111 4.36 1.56 -10.00
C GLY A 111 5.08 0.24 -9.72
N ASN A 112 6.22 0.26 -9.04
CA ASN A 112 6.94 -0.95 -8.61
C ASN A 112 6.14 -1.71 -7.56
N LEU A 113 5.69 -1.04 -6.50
CA LEU A 113 4.81 -1.62 -5.46
C LEU A 113 3.59 -2.34 -6.06
N LEU A 114 3.01 -1.75 -7.11
CA LEU A 114 1.84 -2.30 -7.78
C LEU A 114 2.17 -3.38 -8.77
N GLN A 115 3.32 -3.26 -9.44
CA GLN A 115 3.83 -4.32 -10.30
C GLN A 115 4.12 -5.57 -9.45
N GLU A 116 4.60 -5.42 -8.22
CA GLU A 116 4.74 -6.53 -7.27
C GLU A 116 3.37 -7.11 -6.87
N LEU A 117 2.38 -6.27 -6.53
CA LEU A 117 1.02 -6.76 -6.22
C LEU A 117 0.33 -7.41 -7.42
N ALA A 118 0.53 -6.88 -8.63
CA ALA A 118 -0.05 -7.43 -9.86
C ALA A 118 0.66 -8.70 -10.34
N GLN A 119 1.93 -8.90 -9.98
CA GLN A 119 2.64 -10.16 -10.20
C GLN A 119 2.12 -11.28 -9.29
N ASN A 120 1.51 -10.93 -8.15
CA ASN A 120 0.84 -11.89 -7.29
C ASN A 120 -0.59 -12.15 -7.81
N GLU A 121 -0.73 -13.10 -8.73
CA GLU A 121 -2.02 -13.48 -9.32
C GLU A 121 -3.04 -13.97 -8.28
N ASP A 122 -2.57 -14.52 -7.15
CA ASP A 122 -3.40 -15.04 -6.06
C ASP A 122 -3.86 -13.95 -5.08
N PHE A 123 -3.32 -12.73 -5.17
CA PHE A 123 -3.62 -11.65 -4.23
C PHE A 123 -5.09 -11.25 -4.24
N TYR A 124 -5.65 -10.93 -5.41
CA TYR A 124 -7.06 -10.53 -5.51
C TYR A 124 -8.02 -11.69 -5.18
N PRO A 125 -7.83 -12.91 -5.70
CA PRO A 125 -8.61 -14.08 -5.28
C PRO A 125 -8.61 -14.30 -3.75
N MET A 126 -7.46 -14.11 -3.08
CA MET A 126 -7.38 -14.21 -1.63
C MET A 126 -8.22 -13.14 -0.93
N LEU A 127 -8.21 -11.89 -1.43
CA LEU A 127 -9.07 -10.83 -0.88
C LEU A 127 -10.56 -11.15 -1.07
N GLU A 128 -10.94 -11.69 -2.22
CA GLU A 128 -12.31 -12.14 -2.48
C GLU A 128 -12.74 -13.25 -1.51
N GLU A 129 -11.86 -14.23 -1.24
CA GLU A 129 -12.09 -15.26 -0.23
C GLU A 129 -12.27 -14.64 1.17
N LYS A 130 -11.48 -13.63 1.54
CA LYS A 130 -11.64 -12.91 2.81
C LYS A 130 -12.89 -12.05 2.89
N LEU A 131 -13.55 -11.73 1.78
CA LEU A 131 -14.87 -11.10 1.75
C LEU A 131 -16.02 -12.10 1.86
N SER A 132 -15.75 -13.40 1.77
CA SER A 132 -16.79 -14.44 1.91
C SER A 132 -17.47 -14.42 3.29
N ASP A 133 -18.63 -15.08 3.40
CA ASP A 133 -19.44 -15.12 4.62
C ASP A 133 -18.74 -15.79 5.82
N LEU A 134 -17.66 -16.53 5.57
CA LEU A 134 -16.90 -17.25 6.59
C LEU A 134 -15.98 -16.36 7.42
N SER A 135 -15.68 -15.15 6.97
CA SER A 135 -14.79 -14.23 7.68
C SER A 135 -15.53 -13.33 8.67
N GLY A 136 -14.88 -12.99 9.78
CA GLY A 136 -15.42 -12.04 10.76
C GLY A 136 -15.49 -10.61 10.19
N SER A 137 -16.43 -9.79 10.69
CA SER A 137 -16.64 -8.41 10.20
C SER A 137 -15.37 -7.54 10.23
N ARG A 138 -14.46 -7.78 11.17
CA ARG A 138 -13.17 -7.05 11.26
C ARG A 138 -12.19 -7.43 10.15
N VAL A 139 -12.16 -8.70 9.75
CA VAL A 139 -11.37 -9.18 8.59
C VAL A 139 -11.93 -8.60 7.31
N LYS A 140 -13.26 -8.61 7.15
CA LYS A 140 -13.94 -7.95 6.02
C LYS A 140 -13.62 -6.46 5.97
N ALA A 141 -13.65 -5.76 7.11
CA ALA A 141 -13.33 -4.33 7.16
C ALA A 141 -11.89 -4.04 6.73
N ALA A 142 -10.92 -4.82 7.21
CA ALA A 142 -9.51 -4.70 6.82
C ALA A 142 -9.30 -4.99 5.33
N THR A 143 -10.01 -5.99 4.81
CA THR A 143 -10.01 -6.35 3.38
C THR A 143 -10.58 -5.23 2.53
N CYS A 144 -11.74 -4.67 2.93
CA CYS A 144 -12.36 -3.55 2.24
C CYS A 144 -11.46 -2.30 2.22
N ARG A 145 -10.78 -2.00 3.33
CA ARG A 145 -9.81 -0.91 3.40
C ARG A 145 -8.64 -1.14 2.46
N LEU A 146 -8.08 -2.35 2.42
CA LEU A 146 -6.98 -2.67 1.52
C LEU A 146 -7.40 -2.52 0.05
N LEU A 147 -8.58 -3.01 -0.32
CA LEU A 147 -9.12 -2.80 -1.66
C LEU A 147 -9.24 -1.31 -1.97
N LEU A 148 -9.76 -0.48 -1.06
CA LEU A 148 -9.80 0.97 -1.23
C LEU A 148 -8.42 1.60 -1.41
N ALA A 149 -7.41 1.14 -0.68
CA ALA A 149 -6.03 1.60 -0.83
C ALA A 149 -5.44 1.25 -2.22
N THR A 150 -5.97 0.21 -2.89
CA THR A 150 -5.62 -0.10 -4.29
C THR A 150 -6.44 0.66 -5.33
N VAL A 151 -7.44 1.48 -4.96
CA VAL A 151 -8.26 2.25 -5.92
C VAL A 151 -7.46 3.25 -6.74
N PRO A 152 -6.54 4.08 -6.16
CA PRO A 152 -5.87 5.14 -6.91
C PRO A 152 -4.97 4.64 -8.05
N VAL A 153 -4.81 3.34 -8.11
CA VAL A 153 -3.76 2.64 -8.82
C VAL A 153 -4.31 1.49 -9.66
N ASN A 154 -5.38 0.83 -9.19
CA ASN A 154 -6.04 -0.27 -9.87
C ASN A 154 -7.56 -0.26 -9.66
N SER A 155 -8.19 0.92 -9.83
CA SER A 155 -9.65 1.05 -9.78
C SER A 155 -10.37 0.09 -10.74
N ARG A 156 -9.75 -0.24 -11.88
CA ARG A 156 -10.31 -1.17 -12.87
C ARG A 156 -10.45 -2.59 -12.33
N ALA A 157 -9.52 -3.07 -11.49
CA ALA A 157 -9.67 -4.39 -10.87
C ALA A 157 -10.88 -4.42 -9.93
N ILE A 158 -11.09 -3.36 -9.15
CA ILE A 158 -12.23 -3.25 -8.22
C ILE A 158 -13.54 -3.13 -8.98
N VAL A 159 -13.58 -2.30 -10.02
CA VAL A 159 -14.76 -2.20 -10.89
C VAL A 159 -15.05 -3.56 -11.53
N ARG A 160 -14.06 -4.26 -12.08
CA ARG A 160 -14.28 -5.61 -12.64
C ARG A 160 -14.75 -6.62 -11.60
N MET A 161 -14.18 -6.60 -10.40
CA MET A 161 -14.58 -7.48 -9.31
C MET A 161 -16.06 -7.26 -8.93
N LEU A 162 -16.53 -6.01 -8.93
CA LEU A 162 -17.90 -5.67 -8.55
C LEU A 162 -18.92 -5.68 -9.72
N ASP A 163 -18.46 -5.49 -10.95
CA ASP A 163 -19.32 -5.43 -12.15
C ASP A 163 -19.46 -6.79 -12.85
N VAL A 164 -18.47 -7.67 -12.71
CA VAL A 164 -18.49 -9.00 -13.36
C VAL A 164 -19.08 -10.07 -12.42
N ASP A 165 -18.92 -9.91 -11.10
CA ASP A 165 -19.45 -10.85 -10.11
C ASP A 165 -20.59 -10.20 -9.32
N ASP A 166 -21.83 -10.41 -9.81
CA ASP A 166 -23.06 -9.95 -9.16
C ASP A 166 -23.18 -10.48 -7.71
N GLU A 167 -22.67 -11.68 -7.42
CA GLU A 167 -22.70 -12.22 -6.07
C GLU A 167 -21.75 -11.45 -5.15
N MET A 168 -20.59 -11.04 -5.65
CA MET A 168 -19.67 -10.19 -4.90
C MET A 168 -20.28 -8.81 -4.64
N LEU A 169 -20.95 -8.23 -5.64
CA LEU A 169 -21.67 -6.97 -5.48
C LEU A 169 -22.75 -7.07 -4.41
N ASP A 170 -23.58 -8.12 -4.44
CA ASP A 170 -24.62 -8.36 -3.44
C ASP A 170 -24.03 -8.57 -2.03
N ARG A 171 -22.91 -9.29 -1.92
CA ARG A 171 -22.20 -9.46 -0.64
C ARG A 171 -21.72 -8.11 -0.08
N VAL A 172 -21.05 -7.29 -0.88
CA VAL A 172 -20.55 -5.97 -0.44
C VAL A 172 -21.71 -5.02 -0.13
N CYS A 173 -22.81 -5.09 -0.88
CA CYS A 173 -24.06 -4.40 -0.53
C CYS A 173 -24.59 -4.83 0.84
N GLY A 174 -24.50 -6.12 1.17
CA GLY A 174 -24.82 -6.68 2.48
C GLY A 174 -23.95 -6.16 3.63
N PHE A 175 -22.74 -5.65 3.35
CA PHE A 175 -21.85 -5.05 4.36
C PHE A 175 -22.15 -3.57 4.65
N ALA A 176 -22.79 -2.86 3.72
CA ALA A 176 -23.17 -1.46 3.91
C ALA A 176 -24.13 -1.21 5.10
N PRO A 177 -25.06 -2.13 5.46
CA PRO A 177 -25.86 -2.01 6.67
C PRO A 177 -25.25 -2.68 7.92
N ASP A 178 -23.99 -3.14 7.89
CA ASP A 178 -23.39 -3.90 8.99
C ASP A 178 -23.34 -3.10 10.31
N ALA A 179 -23.36 -3.82 11.43
CA ALA A 179 -23.29 -3.26 12.78
C ALA A 179 -21.90 -2.68 13.09
N ASP A 180 -20.84 -3.25 12.50
CA ASP A 180 -19.47 -2.76 12.60
C ASP A 180 -19.34 -1.45 11.79
N PRO A 181 -19.02 -0.32 12.46
CA PRO A 181 -18.93 0.97 11.79
C PRO A 181 -17.78 1.05 10.78
N ALA A 182 -16.68 0.32 11.00
CA ALA A 182 -15.53 0.31 10.09
C ALA A 182 -15.87 -0.45 8.81
N LEU A 183 -16.48 -1.64 8.94
CA LEU A 183 -16.92 -2.43 7.79
C LEU A 183 -17.92 -1.63 6.94
N ARG A 184 -18.93 -1.03 7.58
CA ARG A 184 -19.91 -0.19 6.89
C ARG A 184 -19.27 0.96 6.12
N CYS A 185 -18.32 1.67 6.75
CA CYS A 185 -17.62 2.78 6.13
C CYS A 185 -16.86 2.34 4.87
N TYR A 186 -16.03 1.31 4.99
CA TYR A 186 -15.20 0.85 3.88
C TYR A 186 -16.02 0.16 2.77
N ALA A 187 -17.05 -0.61 3.11
CA ALA A 187 -17.95 -1.22 2.12
C ALA A 187 -18.69 -0.14 1.32
N THR A 188 -19.21 0.90 1.98
CA THR A 188 -19.85 2.03 1.28
C THR A 188 -18.87 2.75 0.36
N GLY A 189 -17.63 2.92 0.80
CA GLY A 189 -16.56 3.47 -0.04
C GLY A 189 -16.30 2.61 -1.28
N LEU A 190 -16.22 1.29 -1.14
CA LEU A 190 -16.02 0.38 -2.26
C LEU A 190 -17.18 0.42 -3.26
N LEU A 191 -18.42 0.39 -2.78
CA LEU A 191 -19.61 0.52 -3.65
C LEU A 191 -19.59 1.85 -4.41
N SER A 192 -19.16 2.92 -3.75
CA SER A 192 -19.02 4.22 -4.41
C SER A 192 -18.02 4.18 -5.55
N VAL A 193 -16.99 3.32 -5.50
CA VAL A 193 -16.01 3.13 -6.58
C VAL A 193 -16.53 2.16 -7.65
N GLY A 194 -17.09 1.02 -7.26
CA GLY A 194 -17.59 0.00 -8.19
C GLY A 194 -18.73 0.51 -9.07
N LEU A 195 -19.65 1.27 -8.48
CA LEU A 195 -20.83 1.81 -9.17
C LEU A 195 -20.54 3.06 -10.02
N GLN A 196 -19.28 3.53 -10.05
CA GLN A 196 -18.83 4.56 -10.99
C GLN A 196 -18.51 4.01 -12.39
N GLY A 197 -18.63 2.68 -12.60
CA GLY A 197 -18.61 2.08 -13.93
C GLY A 197 -19.73 2.66 -14.81
N PRO A 198 -19.56 2.69 -16.15
CA PRO A 198 -20.58 3.24 -17.03
C PRO A 198 -21.85 2.41 -16.87
N LEU A 199 -22.86 2.99 -16.23
CA LEU A 199 -24.25 2.67 -16.51
C LEU A 199 -24.42 2.86 -18.02
N GLU A 200 -24.49 1.76 -18.78
CA GLU A 200 -24.97 1.80 -20.16
C GLU A 200 -26.38 2.40 -20.25
#